data_AF-A0A5N6VFN9-F1
#
_entry.id   AF-A0A5N6VFN9-F1
#
_cell.length_a   1.000
_cell.length_b   1.000
_cell.length_c   1.000
_cell.angle_alpha   90.00
_cell.angle_beta   90.00
_cell.angle_gamma   90.00
#
_symmetry.space_group_name_H-M   'P 1'
#
loop_
_entity.id
_entity.type
_entity.pdbx_description
1 polymer ?
#
loop_
_entity_poly.entity_id
_entity_poly.type
_entity_poly.pdbx_seq_one_letter_code
_entity_poly.pdbx_strand_id
1 'polypeptide(L)'
;MSPASPLQDGASDSGEGLLTDLSLTDPRETGIVEQEPSGFSPFLALLPPAPETGPVENNTDGLLPSAPNLATSTGECNPEQTIEKLTQEMIPQQLAELQKPRRFKLDETDDLCIQGRQFQKKCDIPEEGFNNWKALLSGWLEFPAILLLNPSPWDHLPFDEMVDKSPTLSWLQETLGELQLQLDDVIILDTFPMLRDDLRDDTLSQMGPAGRDELARESFALTRASLALIQPRVLVSCQCCTRPGNGRWGFFNNDELAEQLCSSVARAQSRQVEELDLSGHQIQVVQGMHPQYVMQREPTQKEVLVELFAQVFRPFGMWQSRRVVMKQTLCDAGAVLLGLVVLLQRQMKLYRQLCGQAGSGVEGPLAAEHVEELRKQLTGRVGGREQP
;
A
#
# COMPACT_ATOMS: atom_id res chain seq x y z
N MET A 1 -52.16 19.59 -26.77
CA MET A 1 -53.50 19.03 -26.51
C MET A 1 -53.37 18.06 -25.34
N SER A 2 -53.84 18.47 -24.16
CA SER A 2 -54.22 17.57 -23.05
C SER A 2 -55.54 16.85 -23.40
N PRO A 3 -55.97 15.80 -22.67
CA PRO A 3 -56.45 15.87 -21.28
C PRO A 3 -55.72 14.87 -20.35
N ALA A 4 -55.45 15.16 -19.08
CA ALA A 4 -56.32 15.39 -17.92
C ALA A 4 -56.76 14.09 -17.20
N SER A 5 -56.39 14.08 -15.91
CA SER A 5 -56.59 13.25 -14.70
C SER A 5 -58.05 12.78 -14.42
N PRO A 6 -58.54 12.35 -13.20
CA PRO A 6 -57.95 12.29 -11.83
C PRO A 6 -58.49 11.23 -10.80
N LEU A 7 -57.97 11.31 -9.55
CA LEU A 7 -58.59 11.05 -8.20
C LEU A 7 -58.94 9.57 -7.84
N GLN A 8 -58.93 9.08 -6.58
CA GLN A 8 -59.25 9.61 -5.23
C GLN A 8 -58.82 8.55 -4.17
N ASP A 9 -58.11 8.89 -3.08
CA ASP A 9 -58.54 9.15 -1.67
C ASP A 9 -58.77 7.95 -0.73
N GLY A 10 -58.38 8.17 0.55
CA GLY A 10 -58.74 7.40 1.75
C GLY A 10 -57.54 7.25 2.70
N ALA A 11 -57.15 8.23 3.53
CA ALA A 11 -57.81 8.83 4.70
C ALA A 11 -57.92 7.91 5.94
N SER A 12 -57.24 8.36 7.02
CA SER A 12 -57.56 8.20 8.45
C SER A 12 -57.20 6.86 9.14
N ASP A 13 -56.84 6.78 10.43
CA ASP A 13 -56.94 7.74 11.53
C ASP A 13 -55.99 7.36 12.69
N SER A 14 -55.54 8.39 13.42
CA SER A 14 -55.21 8.56 14.86
C SER A 14 -55.09 7.39 15.87
N GLY A 15 -54.26 7.63 16.90
CA GLY A 15 -54.27 6.88 18.16
C GLY A 15 -53.11 7.17 19.11
N GLU A 16 -53.27 8.17 19.97
CA GLU A 16 -52.40 8.57 21.08
C GLU A 16 -52.34 7.53 22.24
N GLY A 17 -51.29 7.66 23.06
CA GLY A 17 -51.23 7.22 24.47
C GLY A 17 -50.41 5.96 24.71
N LEU A 18 -49.72 5.76 25.82
CA LEU A 18 -49.43 6.58 26.99
C LEU A 18 -48.37 5.80 27.80
N LEU A 19 -47.51 6.53 28.52
CA LEU A 19 -46.57 6.04 29.52
C LEU A 19 -47.25 5.18 30.59
N THR A 20 -46.58 4.11 31.04
CA THR A 20 -46.58 3.44 32.37
C THR A 20 -45.95 2.06 32.16
N ASP A 21 -45.23 1.40 33.07
CA ASP A 21 -44.65 1.75 34.35
C ASP A 21 -43.60 0.68 34.67
N LEU A 22 -42.66 1.05 35.53
CA LEU A 22 -41.68 0.15 36.15
C LEU A 22 -42.39 -0.88 37.02
N SER A 23 -41.96 -2.14 36.98
CA SER A 23 -42.27 -3.13 38.02
C SER A 23 -41.02 -3.91 38.41
N LEU A 24 -40.61 -3.68 39.66
CA LEU A 24 -39.65 -4.43 40.46
C LEU A 24 -40.44 -5.38 41.37
N THR A 25 -40.03 -6.65 41.43
CA THR A 25 -40.22 -7.69 42.47
C THR A 25 -39.96 -9.04 41.76
N ASP A 26 -39.28 -10.07 42.28
CA ASP A 26 -38.90 -10.48 43.64
C ASP A 26 -37.72 -11.53 43.52
N PRO A 27 -37.35 -12.40 44.49
CA PRO A 27 -36.02 -12.33 45.12
C PRO A 27 -35.22 -13.66 45.14
N ARG A 28 -34.05 -13.61 45.80
CA ARG A 28 -33.24 -14.71 46.40
C ARG A 28 -32.63 -15.78 45.48
N GLU A 29 -31.30 -15.89 45.50
CA GLU A 29 -30.60 -16.92 46.27
C GLU A 29 -29.08 -16.70 46.32
N THR A 30 -28.50 -17.09 47.45
CA THR A 30 -27.12 -16.96 47.90
C THR A 30 -26.16 -17.92 47.19
N GLY A 31 -24.94 -17.46 46.88
CA GLY A 31 -23.86 -18.35 46.44
C GLY A 31 -22.49 -17.69 46.32
N ILE A 32 -21.70 -17.80 47.40
CA ILE A 32 -20.22 -17.96 47.47
C ILE A 32 -19.35 -16.94 46.72
N VAL A 33 -18.64 -16.14 47.52
CA VAL A 33 -17.52 -15.27 47.14
C VAL A 33 -16.28 -16.13 46.87
N GLU A 34 -15.84 -16.18 45.62
CA GLU A 34 -14.44 -16.45 45.29
C GLU A 34 -13.75 -15.13 44.92
N GLN A 35 -12.60 -14.92 45.55
CA GLN A 35 -11.82 -13.70 45.53
C GLN A 35 -10.89 -13.73 44.30
N GLU A 36 -11.26 -13.03 43.23
CA GLU A 36 -10.37 -12.83 42.08
C GLU A 36 -9.22 -11.88 42.45
N PRO A 37 -7.96 -12.20 42.08
CA PRO A 37 -6.86 -11.27 42.18
C PRO A 37 -6.96 -10.19 41.09
N SER A 38 -7.22 -8.97 41.54
CA SER A 38 -7.09 -7.74 40.77
C SER A 38 -5.71 -7.61 40.14
N GLY A 39 -5.63 -7.40 38.82
CA GLY A 39 -4.39 -6.96 38.19
C GLY A 39 -4.20 -7.29 36.72
N PHE A 40 -5.23 -7.22 35.87
CA PHE A 40 -5.00 -7.24 34.42
C PHE A 40 -4.53 -5.86 33.96
N SER A 41 -3.22 -5.71 33.78
CA SER A 41 -2.65 -4.60 33.01
C SER A 41 -2.68 -4.97 31.52
N PRO A 42 -3.38 -4.22 30.66
CA PRO A 42 -3.50 -4.52 29.22
C PRO A 42 -2.19 -4.31 28.44
N PHE A 43 -1.11 -3.89 29.12
CA PHE A 43 0.19 -3.58 28.50
C PHE A 43 1.23 -4.70 28.59
N LEU A 44 0.94 -5.81 29.29
CA LEU A 44 1.88 -6.95 29.39
C LEU A 44 1.89 -7.86 28.16
N ALA A 45 0.91 -7.72 27.26
CA ALA A 45 0.84 -8.49 26.01
C ALA A 45 1.77 -7.97 24.90
N LEU A 46 2.57 -6.92 25.16
CA LEU A 46 3.45 -6.27 24.18
C LEU A 46 4.94 -6.60 24.36
N LEU A 47 5.30 -7.55 25.22
CA LEU A 47 6.69 -7.98 25.39
C LEU A 47 6.99 -9.17 24.46
N PRO A 48 8.04 -9.09 23.61
CA PRO A 48 8.48 -10.22 22.80
C PRO A 48 9.17 -11.30 23.66
N PRO A 49 9.00 -12.60 23.36
CA PRO A 49 9.74 -13.66 24.03
C PRO A 49 11.23 -13.62 23.63
N ALA A 50 12.09 -13.97 24.59
CA ALA A 50 13.54 -14.10 24.40
C ALA A 50 13.87 -15.25 23.42
N PRO A 51 14.97 -15.16 22.64
CA PRO A 51 15.34 -16.20 21.69
C PRO A 51 15.98 -17.39 22.41
N GLU A 52 15.42 -18.58 22.20
CA GLU A 52 16.04 -19.85 22.55
C GLU A 52 17.11 -20.22 21.50
N THR A 53 18.34 -20.40 21.96
CA THR A 53 19.45 -20.96 21.21
C THR A 53 19.39 -22.49 21.20
N GLY A 54 19.55 -23.09 20.01
CA GLY A 54 19.77 -24.53 19.81
C GLY A 54 20.50 -24.82 18.49
N PRO A 55 21.22 -25.95 18.35
CA PRO A 55 22.58 -25.97 17.77
C PRO A 55 22.71 -26.41 16.30
N VAL A 56 23.91 -26.13 15.80
CA VAL A 56 24.52 -26.40 14.48
C VAL A 56 25.04 -27.84 14.34
N GLU A 57 24.98 -28.40 13.12
CA GLU A 57 25.93 -29.33 12.45
C GLU A 57 25.25 -29.93 11.17
N ASN A 58 25.88 -30.42 10.09
CA ASN A 58 27.06 -30.09 9.28
C ASN A 58 27.00 -31.03 8.02
N ASN A 59 27.38 -30.51 6.84
CA ASN A 59 27.96 -31.17 5.63
C ASN A 59 27.26 -32.35 4.90
N THR A 60 27.22 -32.34 3.55
CA THR A 60 28.25 -32.97 2.65
C THR A 60 27.88 -32.81 1.15
N ASP A 61 28.93 -32.71 0.32
CA ASP A 61 29.07 -32.49 -1.14
C ASP A 61 28.30 -33.37 -2.14
N GLY A 62 28.19 -32.89 -3.39
CA GLY A 62 27.98 -33.76 -4.56
C GLY A 62 27.75 -33.12 -5.95
N LEU A 63 28.83 -32.64 -6.60
CA LEU A 63 29.17 -32.75 -8.04
C LEU A 63 28.22 -32.29 -9.18
N LEU A 64 28.72 -31.32 -9.97
CA LEU A 64 28.34 -30.93 -11.36
C LEU A 64 28.90 -31.94 -12.41
N PRO A 65 28.34 -32.03 -13.66
CA PRO A 65 28.78 -31.18 -14.81
C PRO A 65 27.64 -30.92 -15.84
N SER A 66 27.63 -30.01 -16.83
CA SER A 66 28.65 -29.38 -17.70
C SER A 66 28.06 -28.13 -18.41
N ALA A 67 28.90 -27.14 -18.71
CA ALA A 67 28.65 -26.05 -19.67
C ALA A 67 29.20 -26.41 -21.08
N PRO A 68 28.77 -25.70 -22.15
CA PRO A 68 29.67 -24.71 -22.83
C PRO A 68 28.88 -23.50 -23.41
N ASN A 69 29.37 -22.29 -23.70
CA ASN A 69 30.68 -21.62 -23.70
C ASN A 69 30.38 -20.10 -23.66
N LEU A 70 31.14 -19.35 -22.86
CA LEU A 70 31.09 -17.89 -22.76
C LEU A 70 32.25 -17.26 -23.54
N ALA A 71 31.95 -16.24 -24.34
CA ALA A 71 32.93 -15.28 -24.81
C ALA A 71 33.13 -14.20 -23.73
N THR A 72 34.39 -13.90 -23.48
CA THR A 72 34.99 -13.04 -22.47
C THR A 72 34.56 -11.56 -22.53
N SER A 73 34.14 -11.01 -21.40
CA SER A 73 34.46 -9.62 -21.02
C SER A 73 34.83 -9.59 -19.54
N THR A 74 36.10 -9.28 -19.26
CA THR A 74 36.63 -9.00 -17.93
C THR A 74 36.09 -7.65 -17.44
N GLY A 75 35.00 -7.71 -16.67
CA GLY A 75 34.62 -6.69 -15.70
C GLY A 75 34.64 -7.34 -14.33
N GLU A 76 35.16 -6.64 -13.32
CA GLU A 76 35.16 -7.10 -11.93
C GLU A 76 33.74 -7.55 -11.55
N CYS A 77 33.57 -8.85 -11.30
CA CYS A 77 32.29 -9.42 -10.95
C CYS A 77 31.99 -8.98 -9.51
N ASN A 78 31.17 -7.95 -9.35
CA ASN A 78 30.59 -7.62 -8.05
C ASN A 78 30.00 -8.91 -7.44
N PRO A 79 30.23 -9.19 -6.15
CA PRO A 79 29.62 -10.35 -5.52
C PRO A 79 28.11 -10.25 -5.72
N GLU A 80 27.52 -11.23 -6.41
CA GLU A 80 26.11 -11.22 -6.80
C GLU A 80 25.25 -10.88 -5.57
N GLN A 81 24.58 -9.73 -5.59
CA GLN A 81 23.65 -9.39 -4.53
C GLN A 81 22.42 -10.29 -4.68
N THR A 82 22.01 -10.91 -3.57
CA THR A 82 20.82 -11.76 -3.55
C THR A 82 19.70 -11.09 -2.78
N ILE A 83 18.47 -11.55 -3.02
CA ILE A 83 17.29 -11.11 -2.29
C ILE A 83 17.43 -11.32 -0.77
N GLU A 84 18.19 -12.33 -0.32
CA GLU A 84 18.42 -12.58 1.10
C GLU A 84 19.16 -11.41 1.75
N LYS A 85 20.18 -10.86 1.09
CA LYS A 85 20.89 -9.68 1.61
C LYS A 85 19.96 -8.46 1.68
N LEU A 86 19.19 -8.22 0.62
CA LEU A 86 18.21 -7.13 0.57
C LEU A 86 17.20 -7.21 1.73
N THR A 87 16.69 -8.41 1.99
CA THR A 87 15.65 -8.66 3.01
C THR A 87 16.19 -8.68 4.44
N GLN A 88 17.45 -9.04 4.65
CA GLN A 88 18.08 -9.06 5.98
C GLN A 88 18.67 -7.72 6.40
N GLU A 89 19.19 -6.93 5.46
CA GLU A 89 19.92 -5.70 5.77
C GLU A 89 19.12 -4.45 5.41
N MET A 90 18.73 -4.30 4.15
CA MET A 90 18.22 -3.04 3.62
C MET A 90 16.75 -2.79 3.97
N ILE A 91 15.87 -3.77 3.74
CA ILE A 91 14.43 -3.62 4.02
C ILE A 91 14.17 -3.32 5.51
N PRO A 92 14.78 -4.02 6.48
CA PRO A 92 14.59 -3.71 7.90
C PRO A 92 15.04 -2.29 8.27
N GLN A 93 16.18 -1.83 7.73
CA GLN A 93 16.66 -0.46 7.95
C GLN A 93 15.68 0.57 7.39
N GLN A 94 15.22 0.36 6.16
CA GLN A 94 14.21 1.21 5.52
C GLN A 94 12.92 1.29 6.36
N LEU A 95 12.40 0.16 6.83
CA LEU A 95 11.19 0.12 7.65
C LEU A 95 11.38 0.82 9.01
N ALA A 96 12.57 0.72 9.61
CA ALA A 96 12.88 1.41 10.87
C ALA A 96 12.91 2.93 10.73
N GLU A 97 13.30 3.44 9.56
CA GLU A 97 13.33 4.87 9.23
C GLU A 97 11.94 5.43 8.87
N LEU A 98 10.94 4.58 8.61
CA LEU A 98 9.60 5.00 8.20
C LEU A 98 8.77 5.58 9.35
N GLN A 99 8.97 6.87 9.61
CA GLN A 99 8.12 7.61 10.55
C GLN A 99 6.88 8.21 9.86
N LYS A 100 7.08 8.85 8.70
CA LYS A 100 6.03 9.55 7.93
C LYS A 100 6.10 9.12 6.46
N PRO A 101 5.45 8.00 6.09
CA PRO A 101 5.44 7.55 4.70
C PRO A 101 4.76 8.60 3.83
N ARG A 102 5.25 8.76 2.61
CA ARG A 102 4.72 9.72 1.63
C ARG A 102 4.02 8.95 0.54
N ARG A 103 2.77 9.34 0.30
CA ARG A 103 2.02 8.82 -0.82
C ARG A 103 2.30 9.68 -2.04
N PHE A 104 2.77 9.06 -3.10
CA PHE A 104 2.93 9.68 -4.40
C PHE A 104 1.63 9.62 -5.17
N LYS A 105 1.31 10.74 -5.81
CA LYS A 105 0.26 10.88 -6.82
C LYS A 105 0.80 11.84 -7.87
N LEU A 106 0.65 11.49 -9.14
CA LEU A 106 1.12 12.33 -10.23
C LEU A 106 0.21 13.57 -10.36
N ASP A 107 0.77 14.74 -10.08
CA ASP A 107 0.06 16.02 -10.15
C ASP A 107 -0.09 16.47 -11.61
N GLU A 108 -1.12 17.26 -11.92
CA GLU A 108 -1.32 17.79 -13.28
C GLU A 108 -0.26 18.81 -13.69
N THR A 109 0.40 19.43 -12.72
CA THR A 109 1.48 20.40 -12.94
C THR A 109 2.86 19.75 -13.08
N ASP A 110 3.00 18.46 -12.77
CA ASP A 110 4.27 17.74 -12.92
C ASP A 110 4.67 17.61 -14.39
N ASP A 111 5.94 17.87 -14.70
CA ASP A 111 6.48 17.73 -16.06
C ASP A 111 6.23 16.35 -16.65
N LEU A 112 6.28 15.30 -15.83
CA LEU A 112 5.96 13.93 -16.26
C LEU A 112 4.51 13.78 -16.71
N CYS A 113 3.56 14.43 -16.02
CA CYS A 113 2.15 14.42 -16.38
C CYS A 113 1.92 15.15 -17.71
N ILE A 114 2.59 16.28 -17.88
CA ILE A 114 2.56 17.08 -19.12
C ILE A 114 3.12 16.26 -20.29
N GLN A 115 4.27 15.61 -20.11
CA GLN A 115 4.88 14.73 -21.12
C GLN A 115 3.98 13.53 -21.45
N GLY A 116 3.40 12.89 -20.43
CA GLY A 116 2.45 11.79 -20.62
C GLY A 116 1.21 12.24 -21.42
N ARG A 117 0.66 13.44 -21.14
CA ARG A 117 -0.45 14.01 -21.92
C ARG A 117 -0.07 14.29 -23.36
N GLN A 118 1.15 14.73 -23.63
CA GLN A 118 1.63 14.95 -25.00
C GLN A 118 1.73 13.62 -25.75
N PHE A 119 2.28 12.58 -25.12
CA PHE A 119 2.36 11.25 -25.68
C PHE A 119 0.97 10.65 -25.95
N GLN A 120 0.05 10.75 -24.98
CA GLN A 120 -1.34 10.33 -25.12
C GLN A 120 -2.00 10.95 -26.35
N LYS A 121 -1.88 12.27 -26.52
CA LYS A 121 -2.47 12.99 -27.66
C LYS A 121 -1.82 12.62 -28.98
N LYS A 122 -0.50 12.44 -29.00
CA LYS A 122 0.26 12.06 -30.20
C LYS A 122 -0.19 10.68 -30.71
N CYS A 123 -0.45 9.76 -29.80
CA CYS A 123 -0.69 8.35 -30.10
C CYS A 123 -2.18 7.98 -30.07
N ASP A 124 -3.08 8.96 -29.97
CA ASP A 124 -4.54 8.79 -29.89
C ASP A 124 -4.99 7.78 -28.81
N ILE A 125 -4.37 7.89 -27.64
CA ILE A 125 -4.60 6.95 -26.54
C ILE A 125 -5.88 7.35 -25.79
N PRO A 126 -6.80 6.39 -25.53
CA PRO A 126 -8.01 6.67 -24.76
C PRO A 126 -7.71 7.36 -23.43
N GLU A 127 -8.62 8.24 -23.00
CA GLU A 127 -8.48 8.97 -21.74
C GLU A 127 -8.30 8.04 -20.53
N GLU A 128 -9.02 6.91 -20.52
CA GLU A 128 -8.86 5.89 -19.48
C GLU A 128 -7.47 5.24 -19.48
N GLY A 129 -6.83 5.06 -20.65
CA GLY A 129 -5.46 4.55 -20.72
C GLY A 129 -4.46 5.47 -20.00
N PHE A 130 -4.63 6.78 -20.16
CA PHE A 130 -3.84 7.77 -19.45
C PHE A 130 -4.16 7.80 -17.94
N ASN A 131 -5.44 7.74 -17.56
CA ASN A 131 -5.85 7.73 -16.16
C ASN A 131 -5.37 6.47 -15.43
N ASN A 132 -5.44 5.31 -16.09
CA ASN A 132 -4.95 4.04 -15.57
C ASN A 132 -3.43 4.07 -15.37
N TRP A 133 -2.68 4.63 -16.32
CA TRP A 133 -1.25 4.87 -16.15
C TRP A 133 -0.95 5.74 -14.90
N LYS A 134 -1.69 6.84 -14.71
CA LYS A 134 -1.56 7.69 -13.51
C LYS A 134 -1.91 6.97 -12.21
N ALA A 135 -2.97 6.15 -12.25
CA ALA A 135 -3.44 5.39 -11.10
C ALA A 135 -2.40 4.35 -10.66
N LEU A 136 -1.85 3.58 -11.61
CA LEU A 136 -0.78 2.61 -11.37
C LEU A 136 0.50 3.27 -10.87
N LEU A 137 0.84 4.47 -11.35
CA LEU A 137 1.98 5.23 -10.85
C LEU A 137 1.82 5.74 -9.41
N SER A 138 0.63 5.67 -8.82
CA SER A 138 0.39 6.15 -7.45
C SER A 138 0.67 5.06 -6.42
N GLY A 139 1.18 5.45 -5.24
CA GLY A 139 1.50 4.49 -4.18
C GLY A 139 2.39 5.09 -3.09
N TRP A 140 2.92 4.28 -2.19
CA TRP A 140 3.88 4.74 -1.18
C TRP A 140 5.28 4.80 -1.77
N LEU A 141 5.93 5.97 -1.71
CA LEU A 141 7.29 6.18 -2.24
C LEU A 141 8.32 5.26 -1.60
N GLU A 142 8.10 4.95 -0.32
CA GLU A 142 9.01 4.14 0.46
C GLU A 142 8.67 2.64 0.40
N PHE A 143 7.72 2.21 -0.42
CA PHE A 143 7.47 0.79 -0.67
C PHE A 143 8.23 0.34 -1.92
N PRO A 144 8.49 -0.96 -2.08
CA PRO A 144 9.05 -1.48 -3.32
C PRO A 144 8.09 -1.18 -4.47
N ALA A 145 8.63 -0.77 -5.62
CA ALA A 145 7.85 -0.58 -6.84
C ALA A 145 7.91 -1.84 -7.72
N ILE A 146 6.97 -1.97 -8.66
CA ILE A 146 6.93 -3.07 -9.63
C ILE A 146 7.11 -2.50 -11.03
N LEU A 147 8.00 -3.07 -11.84
CA LEU A 147 8.15 -2.75 -13.26
C LEU A 147 7.61 -3.88 -14.12
N LEU A 148 6.53 -3.61 -14.86
CA LEU A 148 5.95 -4.47 -15.88
C LEU A 148 6.47 -4.08 -17.28
N LEU A 149 6.04 -4.81 -18.29
CA LEU A 149 6.49 -4.56 -19.66
C LEU A 149 5.72 -3.40 -20.31
N ASN A 150 4.40 -3.54 -20.40
CA ASN A 150 3.52 -2.62 -21.11
C ASN A 150 2.06 -2.81 -20.64
N PRO A 151 1.16 -1.86 -20.95
CA PRO A 151 -0.21 -1.89 -20.46
C PRO A 151 -1.01 -3.13 -20.90
N SER A 152 -2.00 -3.46 -20.09
CA SER A 152 -3.03 -4.45 -20.42
C SER A 152 -3.78 -4.07 -21.72
N PRO A 153 -4.21 -5.05 -22.53
CA PRO A 153 -5.17 -4.81 -23.62
C PRO A 153 -6.47 -4.13 -23.16
N TRP A 154 -6.77 -4.18 -21.86
CA TRP A 154 -7.95 -3.61 -21.22
C TRP A 154 -7.73 -2.22 -20.62
N ASP A 155 -6.61 -1.55 -20.92
CA ASP A 155 -6.29 -0.22 -20.37
C ASP A 155 -7.28 0.90 -20.75
N HIS A 156 -8.14 0.66 -21.73
CA HIS A 156 -9.19 1.58 -22.17
C HIS A 156 -10.45 1.51 -21.28
N LEU A 157 -10.51 0.57 -20.34
CA LEU A 157 -11.62 0.40 -19.40
C LEU A 157 -11.36 1.21 -18.12
N PRO A 158 -12.40 1.52 -17.33
CA PRO A 158 -12.23 2.06 -15.99
C PRO A 158 -11.32 1.18 -15.13
N PHE A 159 -10.57 1.79 -14.20
CA PHE A 159 -9.50 1.13 -13.46
C PHE A 159 -9.89 -0.23 -12.84
N ASP A 160 -10.99 -0.28 -12.10
CA ASP A 160 -11.42 -1.52 -11.43
C ASP A 160 -11.74 -2.63 -12.45
N GLU A 161 -12.38 -2.27 -13.57
CA GLU A 161 -12.70 -3.22 -14.64
C GLU A 161 -11.44 -3.68 -15.40
N MET A 162 -10.45 -2.79 -15.58
CA MET A 162 -9.14 -3.13 -16.14
C MET A 162 -8.42 -4.14 -15.23
N VAL A 163 -8.44 -3.94 -13.91
CA VAL A 163 -7.81 -4.84 -12.93
C VAL A 163 -8.46 -6.22 -12.98
N ASP A 164 -9.79 -6.28 -12.93
CA ASP A 164 -10.55 -7.53 -12.96
C ASP A 164 -10.30 -8.35 -14.24
N LYS A 165 -10.17 -7.68 -15.38
CA LYS A 165 -9.97 -8.35 -16.68
C LYS A 165 -8.52 -8.64 -17.01
N SER A 166 -7.58 -7.96 -16.37
CA SER A 166 -6.15 -8.15 -16.61
C SER A 166 -5.62 -9.29 -15.74
N PRO A 167 -5.20 -10.44 -16.32
CA PRO A 167 -4.67 -11.54 -15.52
C PRO A 167 -3.47 -11.11 -14.66
N THR A 168 -2.64 -10.22 -15.18
CA THR A 168 -1.47 -9.70 -14.47
C THR A 168 -1.88 -8.84 -13.27
N LEU A 169 -2.79 -7.88 -13.46
CA LEU A 169 -3.18 -6.96 -12.37
C LEU A 169 -4.05 -7.65 -11.33
N SER A 170 -4.97 -8.53 -11.75
CA SER A 170 -5.75 -9.37 -10.84
C SER A 170 -4.82 -10.26 -9.99
N TRP A 171 -3.83 -10.93 -10.60
CA TRP A 171 -2.85 -11.72 -9.85
C TRP A 171 -2.04 -10.86 -8.85
N LEU A 172 -1.64 -9.65 -9.27
CA LEU A 172 -0.95 -8.72 -8.38
C LEU A 172 -1.83 -8.29 -7.21
N GLN A 173 -3.10 -7.97 -7.47
CA GLN A 173 -4.06 -7.57 -6.43
C GLN A 173 -4.28 -8.69 -5.41
N GLU A 174 -4.46 -9.94 -5.87
CA GLU A 174 -4.61 -11.10 -4.99
C GLU A 174 -3.33 -11.33 -4.17
N THR A 175 -2.18 -11.37 -4.83
CA THR A 175 -0.88 -11.66 -4.19
C THR A 175 -0.50 -10.59 -3.18
N LEU A 176 -0.69 -9.30 -3.50
CA LEU A 176 -0.45 -8.20 -2.56
C LEU A 176 -1.47 -8.22 -1.42
N GLY A 177 -2.72 -8.58 -1.70
CA GLY A 177 -3.78 -8.74 -0.69
C GLY A 177 -3.43 -9.78 0.37
N GLU A 178 -2.89 -10.93 -0.03
CA GLU A 178 -2.36 -11.95 0.91
C GLU A 178 -1.23 -11.41 1.79
N LEU A 179 -0.49 -10.42 1.31
CA LEU A 179 0.58 -9.74 2.03
C LEU A 179 0.09 -8.52 2.81
N GLN A 180 -1.23 -8.28 2.89
CA GLN A 180 -1.85 -7.15 3.59
C GLN A 180 -1.53 -5.78 2.94
N LEU A 181 -1.31 -5.78 1.64
CA LEU A 181 -1.15 -4.59 0.80
C LEU A 181 -2.31 -4.51 -0.18
N GLN A 182 -2.70 -3.29 -0.55
CA GLN A 182 -3.60 -3.06 -1.66
C GLN A 182 -2.80 -2.71 -2.92
N LEU A 183 -3.42 -2.89 -4.09
CA LEU A 183 -2.77 -2.51 -5.35
C LEU A 183 -2.42 -1.01 -5.38
N ASP A 184 -3.23 -0.17 -4.75
CA ASP A 184 -3.02 1.28 -4.67
C ASP A 184 -1.92 1.69 -3.67
N ASP A 185 -1.42 0.77 -2.85
CA ASP A 185 -0.29 1.00 -1.95
C ASP A 185 1.06 0.90 -2.67
N VAL A 186 1.10 0.20 -3.81
CA VAL A 186 2.31 -0.15 -4.53
C VAL A 186 2.36 0.58 -5.86
N ILE A 187 3.47 1.28 -6.11
CA ILE A 187 3.71 1.92 -7.41
C ILE A 187 4.01 0.83 -8.45
N ILE A 188 3.23 0.82 -9.54
CA ILE A 188 3.39 -0.07 -10.68
C ILE A 188 3.72 0.78 -11.91
N LEU A 189 4.87 0.50 -12.51
CA LEU A 189 5.35 1.13 -13.73
C LEU A 189 5.31 0.12 -14.87
N ASP A 190 5.14 0.62 -16.09
CA ASP A 190 5.46 -0.14 -17.29
C ASP A 190 6.81 0.33 -17.85
N THR A 191 7.51 -0.58 -18.53
CA THR A 191 8.70 -0.23 -19.33
C THR A 191 8.31 0.58 -20.55
N PHE A 192 7.13 0.32 -21.11
CA PHE A 192 6.55 1.06 -22.22
C PHE A 192 5.15 1.55 -21.84
N PRO A 193 5.04 2.59 -20.97
CA PRO A 193 3.77 3.10 -20.51
C PRO A 193 2.93 3.61 -21.68
N MET A 194 1.63 3.31 -21.60
CA MET A 194 0.62 3.62 -22.61
C MET A 194 0.89 3.04 -24.02
N LEU A 195 1.97 2.28 -24.22
CA LEU A 195 2.28 1.63 -25.50
C LEU A 195 1.83 0.17 -25.49
N ARG A 196 0.58 -0.05 -25.90
CA ARG A 196 0.04 -1.40 -26.08
C ARG A 196 0.65 -2.12 -27.28
N ASP A 197 0.49 -3.44 -27.27
CA ASP A 197 0.95 -4.33 -28.33
C ASP A 197 0.33 -4.00 -29.70
N ASP A 198 -0.97 -3.71 -29.75
CA ASP A 198 -1.72 -3.35 -30.96
C ASP A 198 -1.21 -2.03 -31.55
N LEU A 199 -1.08 -0.99 -30.72
CA LEU A 199 -0.57 0.31 -31.14
C LEU A 199 0.86 0.22 -31.72
N ARG A 200 1.72 -0.59 -31.08
CA ARG A 200 3.06 -0.88 -31.61
C ARG A 200 2.99 -1.57 -32.98
N ASP A 201 2.18 -2.60 -33.11
CA ASP A 201 2.10 -3.42 -34.33
C ASP A 201 1.46 -2.65 -35.49
N ASP A 202 0.47 -1.80 -35.21
CA ASP A 202 -0.13 -0.88 -36.17
C ASP A 202 0.90 0.16 -36.64
N THR A 203 1.68 0.73 -35.72
CA THR A 203 2.77 1.67 -36.05
C THR A 203 3.83 1.00 -36.91
N LEU A 204 4.23 -0.22 -36.59
CA LEU A 204 5.16 -1.01 -37.41
C LEU A 204 4.61 -1.22 -38.82
N SER A 205 3.32 -1.50 -38.95
CA SER A 205 2.66 -1.75 -40.24
C SER A 205 2.52 -0.47 -41.08
N GLN A 206 2.25 0.67 -40.44
CA GLN A 206 2.00 1.94 -41.12
C GLN A 206 3.27 2.75 -41.39
N MET A 207 4.21 2.76 -40.44
CA MET A 207 5.40 3.63 -40.43
C MET A 207 6.72 2.85 -40.53
N GLY A 208 6.67 1.52 -40.52
CA GLY A 208 7.84 0.65 -40.58
C GLY A 208 8.64 0.60 -39.26
N PRO A 209 9.79 -0.12 -39.27
CA PRO A 209 10.59 -0.34 -38.06
C PRO A 209 11.06 0.93 -37.38
N ALA A 210 11.47 1.95 -38.15
CA ALA A 210 11.96 3.21 -37.61
C ALA A 210 10.89 3.97 -36.80
N GLY A 211 9.64 4.01 -37.29
CA GLY A 211 8.53 4.65 -36.59
C GLY A 211 8.16 3.91 -35.30
N ARG A 212 8.13 2.57 -35.34
CA ARG A 212 7.95 1.73 -34.15
C ARG A 212 9.02 2.02 -33.08
N ASP A 213 10.29 2.07 -33.50
CA ASP A 213 11.42 2.26 -32.59
C ASP A 213 11.44 3.66 -31.98
N GLU A 214 11.01 4.68 -32.73
CA GLU A 214 10.81 6.03 -32.21
C GLU A 214 9.69 6.07 -31.18
N LEU A 215 8.52 5.51 -31.50
CA LEU A 215 7.38 5.44 -30.59
C LEU A 215 7.74 4.76 -29.26
N ALA A 216 8.45 3.64 -29.33
CA ALA A 216 8.88 2.93 -28.15
C ALA A 216 9.92 3.72 -27.35
N ARG A 217 10.86 4.41 -28.00
CA ARG A 217 11.84 5.29 -27.32
C ARG A 217 11.15 6.43 -26.57
N GLU A 218 10.11 7.02 -27.18
CA GLU A 218 9.31 8.06 -26.52
C GLU A 218 8.54 7.52 -25.32
N SER A 219 7.93 6.33 -25.44
CA SER A 219 7.28 5.66 -24.33
C SER A 219 8.27 5.33 -23.19
N PHE A 220 9.44 4.78 -23.52
CA PHE A 220 10.49 4.48 -22.54
C PHE A 220 11.06 5.74 -21.86
N ALA A 221 11.09 6.88 -22.55
CA ALA A 221 11.48 8.15 -21.95
C ALA A 221 10.54 8.53 -20.77
N LEU A 222 9.25 8.20 -20.84
CA LEU A 222 8.31 8.38 -19.73
C LEU A 222 8.66 7.46 -18.54
N THR A 223 9.10 6.22 -18.78
CA THR A 223 9.59 5.33 -17.71
C THR A 223 10.83 5.90 -17.04
N ARG A 224 11.80 6.38 -17.82
CA ARG A 224 13.02 7.03 -17.30
C ARG A 224 12.66 8.25 -16.44
N ALA A 225 11.75 9.10 -16.91
CA ALA A 225 11.27 10.25 -16.16
C ALA A 225 10.49 9.84 -14.91
N SER A 226 9.69 8.76 -14.97
CA SER A 226 8.97 8.22 -13.81
C SER A 226 9.91 7.73 -12.73
N LEU A 227 10.93 6.95 -13.09
CA LEU A 227 11.93 6.46 -12.13
C LEU A 227 12.76 7.59 -11.52
N ALA A 228 13.11 8.62 -12.32
CA ALA A 228 13.81 9.80 -11.84
C ALA A 228 12.97 10.64 -10.85
N LEU A 229 11.65 10.69 -11.05
CA LEU A 229 10.72 11.42 -10.18
C LEU A 229 10.43 10.65 -8.88
N ILE A 230 10.19 9.35 -8.97
CA ILE A 230 9.74 8.50 -7.86
C ILE A 230 10.92 8.05 -6.99
N GLN A 231 12.07 7.78 -7.61
CA GLN A 231 13.30 7.32 -6.94
C GLN A 231 13.05 6.13 -6.00
N PRO A 232 12.50 5.00 -6.51
CA PRO A 232 12.26 3.84 -5.67
C PRO A 232 13.59 3.29 -5.14
N ARG A 233 13.64 2.87 -3.86
CA ARG A 233 14.82 2.18 -3.31
C ARG A 233 14.90 0.73 -3.79
N VAL A 234 13.76 0.08 -3.94
CA VAL A 234 13.62 -1.31 -4.40
C VAL A 234 12.64 -1.34 -5.57
N LEU A 235 13.02 -2.01 -6.64
CA LEU A 235 12.21 -2.21 -7.84
C LEU A 235 12.18 -3.70 -8.18
N VAL A 236 11.00 -4.30 -8.25
CA VAL A 236 10.83 -5.67 -8.75
C VAL A 236 10.59 -5.61 -10.26
N SER A 237 11.58 -6.03 -11.05
CA SER A 237 11.47 -6.05 -12.51
C SER A 237 10.84 -7.35 -13.01
N CYS A 238 9.61 -7.25 -13.48
CA CYS A 238 8.81 -8.33 -14.05
C CYS A 238 8.79 -8.31 -15.59
N GLN A 239 9.72 -7.61 -16.24
CA GLN A 239 9.81 -7.53 -17.69
C GLN A 239 11.02 -8.34 -18.20
N CYS A 240 10.76 -9.34 -19.06
CA CYS A 240 11.80 -10.24 -19.60
C CYS A 240 12.05 -10.04 -21.10
N CYS A 241 11.41 -9.05 -21.72
CA CYS A 241 11.27 -8.97 -23.17
C CYS A 241 12.16 -7.92 -23.85
N THR A 242 12.81 -7.03 -23.10
CA THR A 242 13.67 -5.98 -23.68
C THR A 242 15.10 -6.44 -23.99
N ARG A 243 15.42 -7.73 -23.76
CA ARG A 243 16.74 -8.29 -24.10
C ARG A 243 17.07 -8.13 -25.58
N PRO A 244 18.33 -7.79 -25.92
CA PRO A 244 18.82 -7.82 -27.29
C PRO A 244 18.46 -9.15 -27.98
N GLY A 245 17.90 -9.06 -29.18
CA GLY A 245 17.49 -10.23 -29.98
C GLY A 245 16.05 -10.71 -29.74
N ASN A 246 15.31 -10.14 -28.78
CA ASN A 246 13.86 -10.33 -28.74
C ASN A 246 13.22 -9.61 -29.94
N GLY A 247 12.60 -10.36 -30.86
CA GLY A 247 12.05 -9.79 -32.11
C GLY A 247 10.91 -8.79 -31.92
N ARG A 248 10.29 -8.73 -30.73
CA ARG A 248 9.12 -7.90 -30.44
C ARG A 248 9.48 -6.61 -29.67
N TRP A 249 10.37 -6.71 -28.68
CA TRP A 249 10.72 -5.61 -27.77
C TRP A 249 12.24 -5.40 -27.61
N GLY A 250 13.08 -6.28 -28.17
CA GLY A 250 14.54 -6.28 -28.04
C GLY A 250 15.25 -5.42 -29.09
N PHE A 251 14.63 -4.31 -29.50
CA PHE A 251 15.20 -3.37 -30.47
C PHE A 251 15.90 -2.17 -29.80
N PHE A 252 15.90 -2.10 -28.46
CA PHE A 252 16.69 -1.15 -27.65
C PHE A 252 18.15 -1.59 -27.53
N ASN A 253 18.80 -1.90 -28.64
CA ASN A 253 20.22 -2.21 -28.60
C ASN A 253 20.98 -0.95 -28.17
N ASN A 254 21.80 -1.06 -27.12
CA ASN A 254 22.64 0.01 -26.55
C ASN A 254 21.94 1.04 -25.64
N ASP A 255 20.72 0.80 -25.14
CA ASP A 255 20.21 1.59 -23.99
C ASP A 255 20.54 0.85 -22.69
N GLU A 256 21.58 1.33 -22.01
CA GLU A 256 22.11 0.72 -20.77
C GLU A 256 21.04 0.60 -19.68
N LEU A 257 20.15 1.58 -19.56
CA LEU A 257 19.08 1.54 -18.56
C LEU A 257 18.06 0.45 -18.90
N ALA A 258 17.68 0.32 -20.18
CA ALA A 258 16.73 -0.71 -20.59
C ALA A 258 17.31 -2.13 -20.36
N GLU A 259 18.61 -2.32 -20.61
CA GLU A 259 19.31 -3.57 -20.36
C GLU A 259 19.39 -3.91 -18.86
N GLN A 260 19.74 -2.94 -18.01
CA GLN A 260 19.80 -3.10 -16.56
C GLN A 260 18.43 -3.34 -15.91
N LEU A 261 17.37 -2.78 -16.49
CA LEU A 261 16.00 -3.06 -16.05
C LEU A 261 15.49 -4.41 -16.55
N CYS A 262 16.19 -5.10 -17.47
CA CYS A 262 15.70 -6.33 -18.08
C CYS A 262 15.93 -7.57 -17.23
N SER A 263 14.82 -8.22 -16.85
CA SER A 263 14.83 -9.47 -16.12
C SER A 263 14.97 -10.71 -17.01
N SER A 264 15.10 -11.87 -16.37
CA SER A 264 14.80 -13.19 -16.95
C SER A 264 14.38 -14.20 -15.90
N VAL A 265 13.77 -15.28 -16.39
CA VAL A 265 13.54 -16.51 -15.64
C VAL A 265 14.78 -16.98 -14.89
N ALA A 266 15.95 -17.09 -15.55
CA ALA A 266 17.17 -17.57 -14.90
C ALA A 266 17.60 -16.68 -13.73
N ARG A 267 17.64 -15.35 -13.95
CA ARG A 267 17.98 -14.38 -12.89
C ARG A 267 16.97 -14.38 -11.74
N ALA A 268 15.68 -14.52 -12.06
CA ALA A 268 14.62 -14.59 -11.07
C ALA A 268 14.68 -15.87 -10.23
N GLN A 269 14.97 -17.02 -10.85
CA GLN A 269 15.20 -18.30 -10.17
C GLN A 269 16.43 -18.24 -9.25
N SER A 270 17.49 -17.58 -9.71
CA SER A 270 18.68 -17.31 -8.91
C SER A 270 18.49 -16.19 -7.89
N ARG A 271 17.30 -15.59 -7.79
CA ARG A 271 16.95 -14.53 -6.84
C ARG A 271 17.93 -13.34 -6.85
N GLN A 272 18.42 -13.01 -8.04
CA GLN A 272 19.42 -11.98 -8.24
C GLN A 272 18.82 -10.58 -8.00
N VAL A 273 19.66 -9.71 -7.46
CA VAL A 273 19.42 -8.28 -7.30
C VAL A 273 20.53 -7.54 -8.01
N GLU A 274 20.16 -6.64 -8.92
CA GLU A 274 21.09 -5.76 -9.62
C GLU A 274 21.01 -4.37 -9.02
N GLU A 275 22.15 -3.68 -8.96
CA GLU A 275 22.23 -2.31 -8.48
C GLU A 275 22.25 -1.36 -9.67
N LEU A 276 21.33 -0.41 -9.69
CA LEU A 276 21.16 0.57 -10.75
C LEU A 276 21.33 1.98 -10.16
N ASP A 277 22.27 2.77 -10.67
CA ASP A 277 22.35 4.20 -10.37
C ASP A 277 21.59 4.98 -11.46
N LEU A 278 20.52 5.66 -11.05
CA LEU A 278 19.78 6.56 -11.90
C LEU A 278 19.77 7.97 -11.31
N SER A 279 20.53 8.87 -11.95
CA SER A 279 20.63 10.28 -11.56
C SER A 279 21.17 10.51 -10.13
N GLY A 280 22.10 9.66 -9.69
CA GLY A 280 22.70 9.74 -8.35
C GLY A 280 21.83 9.08 -7.26
N HIS A 281 20.79 8.35 -7.66
CA HIS A 281 19.94 7.57 -6.76
C HIS A 281 20.10 6.09 -7.07
N GLN A 282 20.46 5.33 -6.05
CA GLN A 282 20.73 3.90 -6.15
C GLN A 282 19.44 3.10 -5.97
N ILE A 283 19.15 2.22 -6.93
CA ILE A 283 17.95 1.38 -7.00
C ILE A 283 18.40 -0.08 -6.92
N GLN A 284 17.78 -0.86 -6.04
CA GLN A 284 17.94 -2.30 -6.00
C GLN A 284 16.89 -2.97 -6.88
N VAL A 285 17.31 -3.49 -8.03
CA VAL A 285 16.47 -4.12 -9.04
C VAL A 285 16.40 -5.63 -8.79
N VAL A 286 15.34 -6.06 -8.12
CA VAL A 286 15.03 -7.48 -7.89
C VAL A 286 14.54 -8.09 -9.20
N GLN A 287 15.21 -9.14 -9.66
CA GLN A 287 14.90 -9.79 -10.94
C GLN A 287 13.69 -10.71 -10.76
N GLY A 288 12.57 -10.39 -11.43
CA GLY A 288 11.30 -11.13 -11.34
C GLY A 288 10.87 -11.76 -12.67
N MET A 289 9.70 -12.39 -12.68
CA MET A 289 9.06 -12.93 -13.89
C MET A 289 7.74 -12.21 -14.12
N HIS A 290 7.38 -12.03 -15.39
CA HIS A 290 6.08 -11.46 -15.72
C HIS A 290 4.96 -12.40 -15.24
N PRO A 291 3.98 -11.95 -14.43
CA PRO A 291 2.93 -12.82 -13.90
C PRO A 291 2.19 -13.59 -14.99
N GLN A 292 1.83 -12.92 -16.09
CA GLN A 292 1.18 -13.59 -17.23
C GLN A 292 2.00 -14.76 -17.81
N TYR A 293 3.33 -14.65 -17.87
CA TYR A 293 4.19 -15.73 -18.36
C TYR A 293 4.09 -16.95 -17.44
N VAL A 294 4.17 -16.73 -16.13
CA VAL A 294 4.08 -17.80 -15.13
C VAL A 294 2.70 -18.44 -15.14
N MET A 295 1.63 -17.65 -15.20
CA MET A 295 0.27 -18.19 -15.18
C MET A 295 -0.10 -18.95 -16.46
N GLN A 296 0.37 -18.52 -17.63
CA GLN A 296 -0.07 -19.07 -18.91
C GLN A 296 0.91 -20.06 -19.54
N ARG A 297 2.21 -19.93 -19.28
CA ARG A 297 3.25 -20.71 -19.98
C ARG A 297 4.03 -21.62 -19.05
N GLU A 298 4.45 -21.12 -17.89
CA GLU A 298 5.31 -21.85 -16.94
C GLU A 298 4.72 -21.86 -15.52
N PRO A 299 3.62 -22.59 -15.29
CA PRO A 299 2.95 -22.61 -13.99
C PRO A 299 3.80 -23.22 -12.87
N THR A 300 4.82 -24.02 -13.22
CA THR A 300 5.81 -24.57 -12.28
C THR A 300 6.70 -23.50 -11.64
N GLN A 301 6.68 -22.26 -12.15
CA GLN A 301 7.41 -21.11 -11.62
C GLN A 301 6.54 -20.25 -10.70
N LYS A 302 5.29 -20.65 -10.45
CA LYS A 302 4.35 -19.86 -9.62
C LYS A 302 4.87 -19.70 -8.20
N GLU A 303 5.34 -20.77 -7.57
CA GLU A 303 5.87 -20.73 -6.22
C GLU A 303 7.07 -19.79 -6.13
N VAL A 304 7.98 -19.83 -7.12
CA VAL A 304 9.16 -18.95 -7.17
C VAL A 304 8.75 -17.47 -7.20
N LEU A 305 7.77 -17.13 -8.05
CA LEU A 305 7.30 -15.74 -8.16
C LEU A 305 6.58 -15.28 -6.87
N VAL A 306 5.73 -16.13 -6.28
CA VAL A 306 5.03 -15.84 -5.03
C VAL A 306 6.02 -15.68 -3.87
N GLU A 307 7.03 -16.55 -3.76
CA GLU A 307 8.07 -16.46 -2.75
C GLU A 307 8.88 -15.17 -2.89
N LEU A 308 9.23 -14.78 -4.12
CA LEU A 308 9.94 -13.53 -4.39
C LEU A 308 9.12 -12.32 -3.92
N PHE A 309 7.83 -12.27 -4.28
CA PHE A 309 6.94 -11.19 -3.83
C PHE A 309 6.77 -11.20 -2.30
N ALA A 310 6.61 -12.37 -1.69
CA ALA A 310 6.50 -12.49 -0.24
C ALA A 310 7.76 -11.99 0.48
N GLN A 311 8.96 -12.28 -0.05
CA GLN A 311 10.22 -11.81 0.53
C GLN A 311 10.35 -10.29 0.48
N VAL A 312 10.00 -9.68 -0.65
CA VAL A 312 10.14 -8.21 -0.84
C VAL A 312 9.03 -7.43 -0.14
N PHE A 313 7.76 -7.85 -0.26
CA PHE A 313 6.61 -7.03 0.11
C PHE A 313 6.01 -7.35 1.48
N ARG A 314 6.11 -8.58 1.99
CA ARG A 314 5.53 -8.96 3.30
C ARG A 314 5.98 -8.04 4.45
N PRO A 315 7.27 -7.63 4.54
CA PRO A 315 7.69 -6.73 5.61
C PRO A 315 6.92 -5.39 5.59
N PHE A 316 6.63 -4.85 4.41
CA PHE A 316 5.90 -3.59 4.24
C PHE A 316 4.42 -3.74 4.56
N GLY A 317 3.78 -4.83 4.14
CA GLY A 317 2.39 -5.10 4.49
C GLY A 317 2.17 -5.31 5.99
N MET A 318 3.06 -6.07 6.65
CA MET A 318 3.03 -6.19 8.12
C MET A 318 3.21 -4.83 8.82
N TRP A 319 4.12 -3.99 8.30
CA TRP A 319 4.33 -2.64 8.81
C TRP A 319 3.08 -1.78 8.66
N GLN A 320 2.43 -1.81 7.48
CA GLN A 320 1.22 -1.05 7.19
C GLN A 320 0.06 -1.47 8.09
N SER A 321 -0.19 -2.77 8.22
CA SER A 321 -1.25 -3.29 9.08
C SER A 321 -1.06 -2.89 10.54
N ARG A 322 0.16 -3.01 11.07
CA ARG A 322 0.48 -2.54 12.43
C ARG A 322 0.19 -1.05 12.59
N ARG A 323 0.53 -0.25 11.59
CA ARG A 323 0.30 1.21 11.60
C ARG A 323 -1.20 1.55 11.57
N VAL A 324 -1.99 0.84 10.76
CA VAL A 324 -3.45 1.02 10.69
C VAL A 324 -4.09 0.67 12.05
N VAL A 325 -3.73 -0.48 12.62
CA VAL A 325 -4.22 -0.90 13.94
C VAL A 325 -3.83 0.13 15.01
N MET A 326 -2.56 0.54 15.05
CA MET A 326 -2.09 1.54 16.02
C MET A 326 -2.86 2.87 15.90
N LYS A 327 -3.09 3.34 14.67
CA LYS A 327 -3.87 4.55 14.42
C LYS A 327 -5.30 4.39 14.92
N GLN A 328 -5.94 3.26 14.67
CA GLN A 328 -7.29 2.99 15.16
C GLN A 328 -7.33 2.96 16.70
N THR A 329 -6.40 2.25 17.34
CA THR A 329 -6.28 2.21 18.80
C THR A 329 -6.08 3.60 19.41
N LEU A 330 -5.26 4.46 18.78
CA LEU A 330 -5.09 5.85 19.21
C LEU A 330 -6.37 6.67 19.07
N CYS A 331 -7.11 6.50 17.97
CA CYS A 331 -8.41 7.15 17.79
C CYS A 331 -9.42 6.69 18.85
N ASP A 332 -9.51 5.39 19.11
CA ASP A 332 -10.43 4.80 20.10
C ASP A 332 -10.08 5.29 21.51
N ALA A 333 -8.80 5.28 21.88
CA ALA A 333 -8.33 5.84 23.15
C ALA A 333 -8.67 7.33 23.27
N GLY A 334 -8.50 8.10 22.18
CA GLY A 334 -8.90 9.50 22.11
C GLY A 334 -10.40 9.71 22.34
N ALA A 335 -11.25 8.87 21.75
CA ALA A 335 -12.70 8.92 21.94
C ALA A 335 -13.11 8.61 23.38
N VAL A 336 -12.48 7.61 24.01
CA VAL A 336 -12.70 7.28 25.43
C VAL A 336 -12.30 8.45 26.33
N LEU A 337 -11.12 9.03 26.11
CA LEU A 337 -10.65 10.19 26.88
C LEU A 337 -11.61 11.37 26.75
N LEU A 338 -12.11 11.64 25.54
CA LEU A 338 -13.10 12.69 25.31
C LEU A 338 -14.41 12.42 26.08
N GLY A 339 -14.89 11.18 26.07
CA GLY A 339 -16.07 10.76 26.84
C GLY A 339 -15.89 10.95 28.35
N LEU A 340 -14.73 10.59 28.90
CA LEU A 340 -14.40 10.79 30.31
C LEU A 340 -14.35 12.28 30.68
N VAL A 341 -13.81 13.13 29.81
CA VAL A 341 -13.81 14.59 30.01
C VAL A 341 -15.25 15.13 30.07
N VAL A 342 -16.14 14.68 29.18
CA VAL A 342 -17.56 15.08 29.20
C VAL A 342 -18.26 14.62 30.48
N LEU A 343 -18.01 13.37 30.92
CA LEU A 343 -18.59 12.85 32.16
C LEU A 343 -18.11 13.65 33.37
N LEU A 344 -16.82 13.94 33.44
CA LEU A 344 -16.22 14.77 34.48
C LEU A 344 -16.87 16.16 34.53
N GLN A 345 -17.03 16.83 33.37
CA GLN A 345 -17.73 18.11 33.30
C GLN A 345 -19.18 18.04 33.82
N ARG A 346 -19.90 16.95 33.52
CA ARG A 346 -21.27 16.73 34.05
C ARG A 346 -21.27 16.55 35.58
N GLN A 347 -20.34 15.75 36.10
CA GLN A 347 -20.22 15.52 37.55
C GLN A 347 -19.86 16.81 38.29
N MET A 348 -18.97 17.63 37.74
CA MET A 348 -18.63 18.94 38.31
C MET A 348 -19.84 19.88 38.31
N LYS A 349 -20.67 19.86 37.26
CA LYS A 349 -21.92 20.63 37.22
C LYS A 349 -22.91 20.17 38.29
N LEU A 350 -23.07 18.85 38.46
CA LEU A 350 -23.93 18.26 39.48
C LEU A 350 -23.46 18.61 40.89
N TYR A 351 -22.15 18.47 41.16
CA TYR A 351 -21.55 18.84 42.44
C TYR A 351 -21.86 20.30 42.80
N ARG A 352 -21.68 21.22 41.85
CA ARG A 352 -22.02 22.65 42.06
C ARG A 352 -23.51 22.86 42.38
N GLN A 353 -24.40 22.13 41.71
CA GLN A 353 -25.84 22.21 41.99
C GLN A 353 -26.15 21.74 43.42
N LEU A 354 -25.57 20.61 43.85
CA LEU A 354 -25.75 20.09 45.20
C LEU A 354 -25.18 21.03 46.26
N CYS A 355 -23.99 21.61 46.04
CA CYS A 355 -23.44 22.64 46.92
C CYS A 355 -24.35 23.88 47.02
N GLY A 356 -24.95 24.29 45.90
CA GLY A 356 -25.93 25.39 45.89
C GLY A 356 -27.21 25.07 46.67
N GLN A 357 -27.65 23.80 46.69
CA GLN A 357 -28.84 23.34 47.40
C GLN A 357 -28.61 23.10 48.90
N ALA A 358 -27.42 22.64 49.28
CA ALA A 358 -27.10 22.28 50.67
C ALA A 358 -27.02 23.49 51.63
N GLY A 359 -26.91 24.71 51.11
CA GLY A 359 -26.66 25.91 51.92
C GLY A 359 -25.30 25.86 52.64
N SER A 360 -24.99 26.88 53.45
CA SER A 360 -23.70 27.03 54.13
C SER A 360 -23.44 26.03 55.28
N GLY A 361 -24.25 24.97 55.40
CA GLY A 361 -24.28 24.08 56.57
C GLY A 361 -23.66 22.70 56.38
N VAL A 362 -23.28 22.31 55.16
CA VAL A 362 -22.65 21.01 54.90
C VAL A 362 -21.15 21.21 54.71
N GLU A 363 -20.36 20.77 55.70
CA GLU A 363 -18.90 20.74 55.62
C GLU A 363 -18.45 19.89 54.42
N GLY A 364 -17.92 20.56 53.40
CA GLY A 364 -17.03 19.97 52.42
C GLY A 364 -16.21 21.02 51.65
N PRO A 365 -15.46 21.93 52.30
CA PRO A 365 -14.79 23.04 51.62
C PRO A 365 -13.66 22.58 50.69
N LEU A 366 -12.94 21.52 51.07
CA LEU A 366 -11.80 20.98 50.33
C LEU A 366 -12.21 20.34 48.99
N ALA A 367 -13.42 19.79 48.87
CA ALA A 367 -13.86 19.20 47.61
C ALA A 367 -14.26 20.26 46.58
N ALA A 368 -14.79 21.41 47.03
CA ALA A 368 -15.24 22.49 46.14
C ALA A 368 -14.08 23.27 45.50
N GLU A 369 -13.02 23.54 46.26
CA GLU A 369 -11.81 24.19 45.74
C GLU A 369 -11.14 23.32 44.66
N HIS A 370 -11.01 22.01 44.92
CA HIS A 370 -10.44 21.08 43.93
C HIS A 370 -11.28 20.97 42.65
N VAL A 371 -12.61 21.03 42.75
CA VAL A 371 -13.51 21.03 41.58
C VAL A 371 -13.35 22.32 40.76
N GLU A 372 -13.25 23.49 41.38
CA GLU A 372 -13.02 24.73 40.64
C GLU A 372 -11.62 24.80 40.00
N GLU A 373 -10.60 24.24 40.66
CA GLU A 373 -9.25 24.11 40.09
C GLU A 373 -9.25 23.18 38.86
N LEU A 374 -9.88 22.01 38.96
CA LEU A 374 -10.05 21.10 37.82
C LEU A 374 -10.76 21.79 36.64
N ARG A 375 -11.72 22.68 36.93
CA ARG A 375 -12.47 23.42 35.90
C ARG A 375 -11.58 24.39 35.16
N LYS A 376 -10.75 25.14 35.89
CA LYS A 376 -9.79 26.08 35.30
C LYS A 376 -8.81 25.35 34.39
N GLN A 377 -8.33 24.18 34.81
CA GLN A 377 -7.42 23.37 34.00
C GLN A 377 -8.08 22.82 32.73
N LEU A 378 -9.34 22.38 32.81
CA LEU A 378 -10.10 21.90 31.66
C LEU A 378 -10.47 23.02 30.67
N THR A 379 -10.84 24.20 31.16
CA THR A 379 -11.19 25.37 30.32
C THR A 379 -9.96 26.05 29.71
N GLY A 380 -8.85 26.14 30.46
CA GLY A 380 -7.59 26.68 29.98
C GLY A 380 -6.91 25.83 28.89
N ARG A 381 -7.17 24.52 28.85
CA ARG A 381 -6.65 23.62 27.80
C ARG A 381 -7.49 23.61 26.51
N VAL A 382 -8.76 24.01 26.57
CA VAL A 382 -9.65 24.08 25.39
C VAL A 382 -9.45 25.39 24.60
N GLY A 383 -9.02 26.48 25.25
CA GLY A 383 -8.77 27.78 24.60
C GLY A 383 -7.39 27.95 23.95
N GLY A 384 -6.51 26.94 24.01
CA GLY A 384 -5.13 27.03 23.49
C GLY A 384 -4.95 26.61 22.02
N ARG A 385 -6.02 26.32 21.28
CA ARG A 385 -5.98 26.00 19.84
C ARG A 385 -6.66 27.07 19.00
N GLU A 386 -6.23 28.32 19.15
CA GLU A 386 -6.43 29.33 18.12
C GLU A 386 -5.20 30.24 18.13
N GLN A 387 -4.26 30.00 17.22
CA GLN A 387 -3.67 31.01 16.33
C GLN A 387 -2.77 30.32 15.29
N PRO A 388 -2.75 30.86 14.05
CA PRO A 388 -2.40 30.15 12.81
C PRO A 388 -0.92 29.79 12.66
#